data_AF-A0A847XVI5-F1
#
_entry.id   AF-A0A847XVI5-F1
#
_cell.length_a   1.000
_cell.length_b   1.000
_cell.length_c   1.000
_cell.angle_alpha   90.00
_cell.angle_beta   90.00
_cell.angle_gamma   90.00
#
_symmetry.space_group_name_H-M   'P 1'
#
loop_
_entity.id
_entity.type
_entity.pdbx_description
1 polymer ?
#
loop_
_entity_poly.entity_id
_entity_poly.type
_entity_poly.pdbx_seq_one_letter_code
_entity_poly.pdbx_strand_id
1 'polypeptide(L)'
;MKKSTLLTITALMLCNLSFSQITTTKVADKKEEISNQPYDSLENFLGTEVYKYIGQELYLKGKAESLRKYGYDGFLTDYTKSKHDKGAVYKCCDSYNSKYDELAGKYFSVIAVHKHPKAKESEYLYGKKFYLELVEKESGDKLYYEYDSQFKHSFPFIVVGFFTKQKEMNLGREFIVRGKNWMNRTDPMLDMNSGKPVSFEVGSKWKCIDFTIEEKYYNLSLVLENDKGEKIPLSLDYADNTNFVFDSKDAEKYKQNFGQEKWEKILEGKVVVGFTEEMVLLSWGKPEKVNRASYGDQWVYDGQYLYFENGVLKSFN
;
A
#
# COMPACT_ATOMS: atom_id res chain seq x y z
N MET A 1 66.12 -85.17 -5.91
CA MET A 1 66.92 -83.94 -5.65
C MET A 1 66.03 -82.73 -5.82
N LYS A 2 66.04 -81.85 -4.81
CA LYS A 2 65.17 -80.67 -4.62
C LYS A 2 65.16 -79.71 -5.82
N LYS A 3 63.98 -79.20 -6.19
CA LYS A 3 63.82 -77.80 -6.65
C LYS A 3 62.54 -77.24 -6.03
N SER A 4 62.74 -76.40 -5.02
CA SER A 4 61.71 -75.53 -4.43
C SER A 4 61.59 -74.31 -5.34
N THR A 5 60.41 -74.07 -5.91
CA THR A 5 60.13 -72.85 -6.67
C THR A 5 59.34 -71.92 -5.76
N LEU A 6 60.03 -70.89 -5.28
CA LEU A 6 59.50 -69.81 -4.44
C LEU A 6 58.63 -68.89 -5.30
N LEU A 7 57.31 -68.86 -5.07
CA LEU A 7 56.38 -67.96 -5.74
C LEU A 7 56.30 -66.64 -4.94
N THR A 8 56.89 -65.57 -5.45
CA THR A 8 56.85 -64.24 -4.83
C THR A 8 55.62 -63.49 -5.33
N ILE A 9 54.60 -63.31 -4.47
CA ILE A 9 53.42 -62.49 -4.78
C ILE A 9 53.79 -61.03 -4.50
N THR A 10 53.91 -60.24 -5.56
CA THR A 10 54.14 -58.79 -5.46
C THR A 10 52.79 -58.10 -5.51
N ALA A 11 52.29 -57.63 -4.36
CA ALA A 11 51.04 -56.88 -4.29
C ALA A 11 51.28 -55.41 -4.68
N LEU A 12 50.86 -55.02 -5.89
CA LEU A 12 50.82 -53.61 -6.31
C LEU A 12 49.65 -52.92 -5.58
N MET A 13 49.94 -52.09 -4.58
CA MET A 13 48.97 -51.14 -4.03
C MET A 13 48.71 -50.03 -5.05
N LEU A 14 47.62 -50.16 -5.80
CA LEU A 14 47.06 -49.05 -6.59
C LEU A 14 46.42 -48.05 -5.61
N CYS A 15 47.10 -46.92 -5.37
CA CYS A 15 46.51 -45.77 -4.71
C CYS A 15 45.45 -45.15 -5.64
N ASN A 16 44.18 -45.47 -5.43
CA ASN A 16 43.08 -44.74 -6.04
C ASN A 16 43.01 -43.36 -5.38
N LEU A 17 43.49 -42.32 -6.07
CA LEU A 17 43.15 -40.94 -5.75
C LEU A 17 41.67 -40.72 -6.12
N SER A 18 40.75 -41.00 -5.19
CA SER A 18 39.36 -40.62 -5.33
C SER A 18 39.23 -39.11 -5.09
N PHE A 19 39.34 -38.32 -6.15
CA PHE A 19 38.85 -36.95 -6.09
C PHE A 19 37.33 -37.02 -5.93
N SER A 20 36.81 -36.51 -4.81
CA SER A 20 35.37 -36.39 -4.60
C SER A 20 34.82 -35.47 -5.70
N GLN A 21 34.00 -36.01 -6.60
CA GLN A 21 33.36 -35.21 -7.64
C GLN A 21 32.31 -34.32 -6.97
N ILE A 22 32.57 -33.01 -6.99
CA ILE A 22 31.54 -32.02 -6.66
C ILE A 22 30.47 -32.14 -7.76
N THR A 23 29.30 -32.65 -7.41
CA THR A 23 28.14 -32.67 -8.29
C THR A 23 27.23 -31.51 -7.96
N THR A 24 26.68 -30.89 -9.00
CA THR A 24 25.63 -29.88 -8.86
C THR A 24 24.29 -30.54 -9.17
N THR A 25 23.32 -30.36 -8.28
CA THR A 25 21.97 -30.87 -8.48
C THR A 25 21.15 -29.81 -9.20
N LYS A 26 20.49 -30.19 -10.29
CA LYS A 26 19.54 -29.32 -10.97
C LYS A 26 18.35 -29.06 -10.04
N VAL A 27 18.20 -27.83 -9.59
CA VAL A 27 17.00 -27.38 -8.87
C VAL A 27 15.88 -27.28 -9.90
N ALA A 28 14.74 -27.89 -9.62
CA ALA A 28 13.57 -27.75 -10.47
C ALA A 28 13.09 -26.29 -10.45
N ASP A 29 12.72 -25.76 -11.61
CA ASP A 29 12.13 -24.43 -11.69
C ASP A 29 10.88 -24.38 -10.82
N LYS A 30 10.79 -23.36 -9.96
CA LYS A 30 9.59 -23.12 -9.17
C LYS A 30 8.43 -22.86 -10.12
N LYS A 31 7.46 -23.78 -10.18
CA LYS A 31 6.18 -23.48 -10.82
C LYS A 31 5.47 -22.43 -9.98
N GLU A 32 5.25 -21.26 -10.56
CA GLU A 32 4.37 -20.26 -9.95
C GLU A 32 2.93 -20.78 -10.04
N GLU A 33 2.31 -20.95 -8.88
CA GLU A 33 0.86 -21.16 -8.81
C GLU A 33 0.19 -19.83 -9.12
N ILE A 34 -0.40 -19.73 -10.32
CA ILE A 34 -1.30 -18.63 -10.65
C ILE A 34 -2.59 -18.89 -9.89
N SER A 35 -2.91 -18.01 -8.94
CA SER A 35 -4.17 -18.05 -8.22
C SER A 35 -5.34 -17.86 -9.18
N ASN A 36 -6.24 -18.84 -9.25
CA ASN A 36 -7.47 -18.78 -10.05
C ASN A 36 -8.60 -18.04 -9.33
N GLN A 37 -8.34 -17.45 -8.15
CA GLN A 37 -9.36 -16.72 -7.41
C GLN A 37 -9.68 -15.40 -8.13
N PRO A 38 -10.95 -15.07 -8.36
CA PRO A 38 -11.34 -13.82 -8.98
C PRO A 38 -10.89 -12.63 -8.12
N TYR A 39 -10.70 -11.47 -8.76
CA TYR A 39 -10.44 -10.21 -8.07
C TYR A 39 -11.65 -9.80 -7.22
N ASP A 40 -11.44 -9.57 -5.93
CA ASP A 40 -12.49 -9.26 -4.95
C ASP A 40 -12.79 -7.76 -4.78
N SER A 41 -12.05 -6.90 -5.49
CA SER A 41 -12.17 -5.43 -5.43
C SER A 41 -11.85 -4.81 -4.08
N LEU A 42 -11.16 -5.51 -3.17
CA LEU A 42 -10.81 -4.97 -1.85
C LEU A 42 -9.49 -4.21 -1.83
N GLU A 43 -8.57 -4.54 -2.74
CA GLU A 43 -7.25 -3.92 -2.84
C GLU A 43 -7.01 -3.30 -4.22
N ASN A 44 -6.52 -2.06 -4.27
CA ASN A 44 -6.16 -1.41 -5.53
C ASN A 44 -4.86 -1.99 -6.13
N PHE A 45 -3.88 -2.25 -5.27
CA PHE A 45 -2.56 -2.75 -5.67
C PHE A 45 -2.41 -4.20 -5.22
N LEU A 46 -2.30 -5.12 -6.19
CA LEU A 46 -2.37 -6.57 -5.95
C LEU A 46 -1.01 -7.21 -5.67
N GLY A 47 0.08 -6.45 -5.73
CA GLY A 47 1.43 -6.95 -5.49
C GLY A 47 1.75 -8.15 -6.39
N THR A 48 1.99 -9.32 -5.78
CA THR A 48 2.32 -10.56 -6.49
C THR A 48 1.13 -11.21 -7.19
N GLU A 49 -0.10 -10.84 -6.84
CA GLU A 49 -1.35 -11.37 -7.43
C GLU A 49 -1.73 -10.65 -8.74
N VAL A 50 -0.73 -10.16 -9.48
CA VAL A 50 -0.90 -9.30 -10.68
C VAL A 50 -1.82 -9.89 -11.75
N TYR A 51 -1.89 -11.22 -11.89
CA TYR A 51 -2.75 -11.88 -12.87
C TYR A 51 -4.25 -11.67 -12.61
N LYS A 52 -4.65 -11.30 -11.39
CA LYS A 52 -6.04 -10.95 -11.06
C LYS A 52 -6.49 -9.64 -11.71
N TYR A 53 -5.56 -8.85 -12.26
CA TYR A 53 -5.93 -7.69 -13.08
C TYR A 53 -6.52 -8.07 -14.45
N ILE A 54 -6.32 -9.29 -14.95
CA ILE A 54 -6.86 -9.70 -16.26
C ILE A 54 -8.39 -9.56 -16.27
N GLY A 55 -8.91 -8.88 -17.29
CA GLY A 55 -10.33 -8.57 -17.43
C GLY A 55 -10.82 -7.38 -16.58
N GLN A 56 -9.96 -6.77 -15.75
CA GLN A 56 -10.30 -5.58 -14.98
C GLN A 56 -10.13 -4.31 -15.82
N GLU A 57 -10.85 -3.27 -15.39
CA GLU A 57 -10.73 -1.93 -15.93
C GLU A 57 -9.93 -1.04 -14.97
N LEU A 58 -9.01 -0.27 -15.52
CA LEU A 58 -8.09 0.62 -14.82
C LEU A 58 -8.34 2.06 -15.25
N TYR A 59 -8.51 2.96 -14.30
CA TYR A 59 -8.52 4.41 -14.51
C TYR A 59 -7.15 4.98 -14.19
N LEU A 60 -6.55 5.76 -15.09
CA LEU A 60 -5.25 6.38 -14.86
C LEU A 60 -5.39 7.71 -14.12
N LYS A 61 -4.95 7.72 -12.85
CA LYS A 61 -5.08 8.90 -12.00
C LYS A 61 -4.27 10.09 -12.53
N GLY A 62 -4.81 11.30 -12.36
CA GLY A 62 -4.08 12.53 -12.64
C GLY A 62 -2.91 12.74 -11.66
N LYS A 63 -2.22 13.86 -11.81
CA LYS A 63 -1.09 14.25 -10.96
C LYS A 63 -1.27 15.68 -10.49
N ALA A 64 -0.79 15.95 -9.28
CA ALA A 64 -0.62 17.31 -8.79
C ALA A 64 0.12 18.17 -9.83
N GLU A 65 -0.25 19.44 -9.94
CA GLU A 65 0.20 20.34 -11.02
C GLU A 65 1.73 20.33 -11.22
N SER A 66 2.48 20.42 -10.12
CA SER A 66 3.96 20.43 -10.14
C SER A 66 4.60 19.16 -10.71
N LEU A 67 3.85 18.06 -10.78
CA LEU A 67 4.31 16.75 -11.24
C LEU A 67 3.90 16.44 -12.68
N ARG A 68 2.96 17.19 -13.28
CA ARG A 68 2.42 16.91 -14.62
C ARG A 68 3.50 16.98 -15.70
N LYS A 69 4.46 17.90 -15.56
CA LYS A 69 5.62 18.05 -16.47
C LYS A 69 6.48 16.78 -16.61
N TYR A 70 6.41 15.85 -15.65
CA TYR A 70 7.16 14.60 -15.71
C TYR A 70 6.41 13.48 -16.43
N GLY A 71 5.14 13.65 -16.78
CA GLY A 71 4.36 12.62 -17.47
C GLY A 71 4.18 11.33 -16.67
N TYR A 72 4.06 10.20 -17.36
CA TYR A 72 3.89 8.86 -16.81
C TYR A 72 5.01 7.92 -17.27
N ASP A 73 5.71 7.28 -16.33
CA ASP A 73 6.72 6.25 -16.63
C ASP A 73 6.06 4.90 -16.90
N GLY A 74 6.75 4.03 -17.63
CA GLY A 74 6.42 2.61 -17.78
C GLY A 74 5.46 2.26 -18.90
N PHE A 75 4.97 3.23 -19.67
CA PHE A 75 4.03 3.01 -20.78
C PHE A 75 4.75 2.80 -22.11
N LEU A 76 4.57 1.62 -22.72
CA LEU A 76 5.31 1.17 -23.90
C LEU A 76 4.39 0.73 -25.04
N THR A 77 4.81 0.92 -26.28
CA THR A 77 4.19 0.31 -27.46
C THR A 77 4.63 -1.14 -27.67
N ASP A 78 5.79 -1.52 -27.12
CA ASP A 78 6.40 -2.84 -27.23
C ASP A 78 7.16 -3.18 -25.94
N TYR A 79 6.64 -4.14 -25.16
CA TYR A 79 7.21 -4.54 -23.87
C TYR A 79 8.53 -5.32 -23.97
N THR A 80 8.94 -5.71 -25.18
CA THR A 80 10.24 -6.38 -25.41
C THR A 80 11.39 -5.38 -25.50
N LYS A 81 11.08 -4.11 -25.74
CA LYS A 81 12.06 -3.02 -25.82
C LYS A 81 12.29 -2.38 -24.44
N SER A 82 13.43 -1.71 -24.30
CA SER A 82 13.74 -0.96 -23.08
C SER A 82 12.84 0.27 -22.97
N LYS A 83 12.37 0.60 -21.77
CA LYS A 83 11.72 1.90 -21.50
C LYS A 83 12.63 3.11 -21.69
N HIS A 84 13.93 2.90 -21.82
CA HIS A 84 14.89 3.95 -22.19
C HIS A 84 15.08 4.08 -23.72
N ASP A 85 14.35 3.31 -24.52
CA ASP A 85 14.20 3.53 -25.95
C ASP A 85 12.99 4.44 -26.19
N LYS A 86 13.24 5.71 -26.56
CA LYS A 86 12.18 6.69 -26.83
C LYS A 86 11.19 6.21 -27.89
N GLY A 87 11.65 5.42 -28.86
CA GLY A 87 10.78 4.86 -29.91
C GLY A 87 9.82 3.79 -29.42
N ALA A 88 10.04 3.26 -28.21
CA ALA A 88 9.18 2.27 -27.57
C ALA A 88 8.19 2.88 -26.57
N VAL A 89 8.32 4.17 -26.23
CA VAL A 89 7.45 4.83 -25.25
C VAL A 89 6.13 5.21 -25.92
N TYR A 90 5.02 4.73 -25.36
CA TYR A 90 3.68 5.05 -25.87
C TYR A 90 3.38 6.53 -25.65
N LYS A 91 2.92 7.24 -26.69
CA LYS A 91 2.65 8.69 -26.63
C LYS A 91 3.81 9.49 -26.02
N CYS A 92 5.00 9.23 -26.58
CA CYS A 92 6.23 9.87 -26.18
C CYS A 92 6.25 11.41 -26.43
N CYS A 93 7.37 12.07 -26.14
CA CYS A 93 7.67 12.59 -24.80
C CYS A 93 8.91 13.48 -24.82
N ASP A 94 9.06 14.34 -23.80
CA ASP A 94 10.34 14.96 -23.43
C ASP A 94 11.01 14.06 -22.37
N SER A 95 12.10 13.36 -22.75
CA SER A 95 12.74 12.26 -22.00
C SER A 95 12.18 10.86 -22.32
N TYR A 96 11.74 10.08 -21.32
CA TYR A 96 11.35 8.67 -21.45
C TYR A 96 9.95 8.35 -20.89
N ASN A 97 9.16 9.38 -20.58
CA ASN A 97 7.86 9.24 -19.94
C ASN A 97 6.75 9.71 -20.86
N SER A 98 5.68 8.95 -21.02
CA SER A 98 4.50 9.35 -21.79
C SER A 98 3.94 10.69 -21.32
N LYS A 99 3.47 11.52 -22.27
CA LYS A 99 2.93 12.85 -21.97
C LYS A 99 1.72 12.77 -21.04
N TYR A 100 1.65 13.68 -20.07
CA TYR A 100 0.57 13.71 -19.09
C TYR A 100 -0.81 13.92 -19.74
N ASP A 101 -0.96 14.97 -20.56
CA ASP A 101 -2.24 15.36 -21.18
C ASP A 101 -2.80 14.31 -22.15
N GLU A 102 -1.96 13.39 -22.60
CA GLU A 102 -2.32 12.31 -23.52
C GLU A 102 -2.97 11.08 -22.85
N LEU A 103 -2.80 10.98 -21.52
CA LEU A 103 -3.05 9.78 -20.73
C LEU A 103 -3.89 10.02 -19.47
N ALA A 104 -3.74 11.17 -18.81
CA ALA A 104 -4.43 11.46 -17.56
C ALA A 104 -5.95 11.33 -17.72
N GLY A 105 -6.60 10.62 -16.80
CA GLY A 105 -8.05 10.43 -16.80
C GLY A 105 -8.56 9.34 -17.75
N LYS A 106 -7.68 8.64 -18.47
CA LYS A 106 -8.09 7.58 -19.39
C LYS A 106 -8.39 6.26 -18.71
N TYR A 107 -9.21 5.47 -19.39
CA TYR A 107 -9.57 4.13 -18.95
C TYR A 107 -8.91 3.07 -19.84
N PHE A 108 -8.49 1.98 -19.21
CA PHE A 108 -7.76 0.90 -19.85
C PHE A 108 -8.35 -0.44 -19.45
N SER A 109 -8.57 -1.34 -20.41
CA SER A 109 -8.88 -2.74 -20.14
C SER A 109 -7.60 -3.57 -20.10
N VAL A 110 -7.42 -4.39 -19.07
CA VAL A 110 -6.28 -5.31 -18.96
C VAL A 110 -6.60 -6.61 -19.70
N ILE A 111 -5.90 -6.87 -20.79
CA ILE A 111 -6.15 -8.02 -21.66
C ILE A 111 -5.29 -9.22 -21.28
N ALA A 112 -4.03 -8.96 -20.89
CA ALA A 112 -3.09 -10.00 -20.50
C ALA A 112 -2.04 -9.45 -19.53
N VAL A 113 -1.32 -10.37 -18.89
CA VAL A 113 -0.15 -10.07 -18.07
C VAL A 113 1.02 -10.91 -18.54
N HIS A 114 2.12 -10.25 -18.85
CA HIS A 114 3.36 -10.87 -19.34
C HIS A 114 4.44 -10.76 -18.28
N LYS A 115 5.26 -11.80 -18.09
CA LYS A 115 6.47 -11.66 -17.29
C LYS A 115 7.48 -10.76 -18.01
N HIS A 116 8.32 -10.05 -17.25
CA HIS A 116 9.40 -9.30 -17.84
C HIS A 116 10.30 -10.22 -18.69
N PRO A 117 10.64 -9.87 -19.95
CA PRO A 117 11.40 -10.77 -20.85
C PRO A 117 12.73 -11.26 -20.27
N LYS A 118 13.39 -10.40 -19.48
CA LYS A 118 14.66 -10.69 -18.79
C LYS A 118 14.51 -11.37 -17.42
N ALA A 119 13.31 -11.77 -17.02
CA ALA A 119 13.07 -12.43 -15.72
C ALA A 119 13.88 -13.72 -15.54
N LYS A 120 14.10 -14.47 -16.63
CA LYS A 120 14.94 -15.69 -16.60
C LYS A 120 16.44 -15.39 -16.57
N GLU A 121 16.85 -14.25 -17.14
CA GLU A 121 18.26 -13.82 -17.15
C GLU A 121 18.69 -13.28 -15.78
N SER A 122 17.80 -12.57 -15.09
CA SER A 122 18.02 -12.09 -13.73
C SER A 122 16.71 -12.05 -12.96
N GLU A 123 16.47 -13.11 -12.17
CA GLU A 123 15.32 -13.17 -11.27
C GLU A 123 15.35 -12.04 -10.23
N TYR A 124 16.55 -11.68 -9.74
CA TYR A 124 16.72 -10.60 -8.77
C TYR A 124 16.25 -9.24 -9.32
N LEU A 125 16.60 -8.90 -10.57
CA LEU A 125 16.27 -7.59 -11.16
C LEU A 125 14.88 -7.54 -11.81
N TYR A 126 14.42 -8.65 -12.37
CA TYR A 126 13.26 -8.67 -13.26
C TYR A 126 12.19 -9.68 -12.85
N GLY A 127 12.48 -10.60 -11.91
CA GLY A 127 11.53 -11.64 -11.48
C GLY A 127 10.29 -11.10 -10.76
N LYS A 128 10.32 -9.83 -10.33
CA LYS A 128 9.18 -9.12 -9.71
C LYS A 128 8.49 -8.13 -10.64
N LYS A 129 8.95 -8.05 -11.90
CA LYS A 129 8.40 -7.15 -12.92
C LYS A 129 7.56 -7.91 -13.94
N PHE A 130 6.49 -7.26 -14.36
CA PHE A 130 5.51 -7.75 -15.31
C PHE A 130 5.15 -6.62 -16.28
N TYR A 131 4.47 -6.97 -17.36
CA TYR A 131 3.84 -6.02 -18.24
C TYR A 131 2.34 -6.30 -18.30
N LEU A 132 1.54 -5.30 -17.95
CA LEU A 132 0.11 -5.34 -18.20
C LEU A 132 -0.09 -4.98 -19.67
N GLU A 133 -0.69 -5.87 -20.46
CA GLU A 133 -1.18 -5.54 -21.81
C GLU A 133 -2.53 -4.84 -21.67
N LEU A 134 -2.59 -3.60 -22.15
CA LEU A 134 -3.72 -2.71 -21.98
C LEU A 134 -4.31 -2.33 -23.33
N VAL A 135 -5.62 -2.14 -23.36
CA VAL A 135 -6.34 -1.45 -24.44
C VAL A 135 -6.97 -0.19 -23.87
N GLU A 136 -6.60 0.97 -24.42
CA GLU A 136 -7.23 2.25 -24.06
C GLU A 136 -8.67 2.29 -24.60
N LYS A 137 -9.64 2.63 -23.76
CA LYS A 137 -11.06 2.42 -24.06
C LYS A 137 -11.63 3.37 -25.10
N GLU A 138 -11.10 4.59 -25.23
CA GLU A 138 -11.60 5.56 -26.20
C GLU A 138 -10.99 5.36 -27.58
N SER A 139 -9.66 5.27 -27.67
CA SER A 139 -8.97 5.15 -28.96
C SER A 139 -8.86 3.71 -29.47
N GLY A 140 -8.95 2.72 -28.57
CA GLY A 140 -8.67 1.31 -28.88
C GLY A 140 -7.17 0.99 -29.00
N ASP A 141 -6.28 1.92 -28.64
CA ASP A 141 -4.85 1.72 -28.73
C ASP A 141 -4.42 0.58 -27.81
N LYS A 142 -3.59 -0.32 -28.35
CA LYS A 142 -2.91 -1.35 -27.57
C LYS A 142 -1.55 -0.82 -27.10
N LEU A 143 -1.27 -1.02 -25.81
CA LEU A 143 -0.01 -0.64 -25.18
C LEU A 143 0.31 -1.57 -24.01
N TYR A 144 1.45 -1.32 -23.38
CA TYR A 144 1.93 -2.08 -22.23
C TYR A 144 2.31 -1.15 -21.09
N TYR A 145 2.11 -1.59 -19.85
CA TYR A 145 2.57 -0.89 -18.66
C TYR A 145 3.55 -1.77 -17.85
N GLU A 146 4.76 -1.30 -17.59
CA GLU A 146 5.75 -1.94 -16.71
C GLU A 146 5.25 -1.91 -15.26
N TYR A 147 4.87 -3.07 -14.75
CA TYR A 147 4.38 -3.27 -13.39
C TYR A 147 5.47 -3.90 -12.51
N ASP A 148 5.72 -3.33 -11.34
CA ASP A 148 6.59 -3.92 -10.32
C ASP A 148 5.77 -4.32 -9.09
N SER A 149 5.75 -5.63 -8.80
CA SER A 149 4.96 -6.21 -7.71
C SER A 149 5.38 -5.75 -6.31
N GLN A 150 6.54 -5.10 -6.16
CA GLN A 150 7.04 -4.62 -4.86
C GLN A 150 6.70 -3.16 -4.58
N PHE A 151 6.41 -2.36 -5.61
CA PHE A 151 6.34 -0.91 -5.49
C PHE A 151 4.94 -0.36 -5.76
N LYS A 152 4.08 -0.37 -4.72
CA LYS A 152 2.71 0.21 -4.78
C LYS A 152 2.68 1.64 -5.34
N HIS A 153 3.67 2.45 -4.99
CA HIS A 153 3.75 3.85 -5.44
C HIS A 153 4.01 4.00 -6.94
N SER A 154 4.54 2.97 -7.61
CA SER A 154 4.75 2.97 -9.06
C SER A 154 3.43 2.82 -9.80
N PHE A 155 2.46 2.09 -9.25
CA PHE A 155 1.17 1.80 -9.89
C PHE A 155 0.28 3.05 -9.96
N PRO A 156 0.09 3.65 -11.15
CA PRO A 156 -0.59 4.93 -11.28
C PRO A 156 -2.11 4.77 -11.46
N PHE A 157 -2.62 3.55 -11.48
CA PHE A 157 -4.02 3.29 -11.77
C PHE A 157 -4.88 3.16 -10.51
N ILE A 158 -6.16 3.39 -10.70
CA ILE A 158 -7.24 2.98 -9.80
C ILE A 158 -8.02 1.88 -10.52
N VAL A 159 -8.16 0.72 -9.90
CA VAL A 159 -9.02 -0.34 -10.43
C VAL A 159 -10.47 0.08 -10.25
N VAL A 160 -11.24 0.08 -11.33
CA VAL A 160 -12.63 0.56 -11.31
C VAL A 160 -13.49 -0.25 -10.34
N GLY A 161 -13.31 -1.57 -10.30
CA GLY A 161 -13.99 -2.44 -9.33
C GLY A 161 -13.71 -2.04 -7.89
N PHE A 162 -12.44 -1.75 -7.55
CA PHE A 162 -12.06 -1.25 -6.22
C PHE A 162 -12.71 0.09 -5.90
N PHE A 163 -12.69 1.04 -6.84
CA PHE A 163 -13.32 2.34 -6.62
C PHE A 163 -14.82 2.21 -6.31
N THR A 164 -15.54 1.43 -7.12
CA THR A 164 -16.97 1.15 -6.92
C THR A 164 -17.22 0.48 -5.57
N LYS A 165 -16.41 -0.53 -5.22
CA LYS A 165 -16.52 -1.25 -3.95
C LYS A 165 -16.30 -0.33 -2.74
N GLN A 166 -15.29 0.53 -2.79
CA GLN A 166 -15.03 1.51 -1.74
C GLN A 166 -16.18 2.52 -1.61
N LYS A 167 -16.76 2.96 -2.73
CA LYS A 167 -17.95 3.83 -2.71
C LYS A 167 -19.12 3.15 -2.00
N GLU A 168 -19.44 1.90 -2.38
CA GLU A 168 -20.52 1.12 -1.77
C GLU A 168 -20.32 0.89 -0.26
N MET A 169 -19.11 0.51 0.14
CA MET A 169 -18.80 0.19 1.55
C MET A 169 -18.79 1.42 2.46
N ASN A 170 -18.41 2.58 1.92
CA ASN A 170 -18.23 3.78 2.72
C ASN A 170 -19.44 4.72 2.71
N LEU A 171 -20.34 4.61 1.73
CA LEU A 171 -21.51 5.47 1.63
C LEU A 171 -22.39 5.34 2.89
N GLY A 172 -22.70 6.47 3.49
CA GLY A 172 -23.53 6.53 4.70
C GLY A 172 -22.82 6.19 6.00
N ARG A 173 -21.52 5.81 5.98
CA ARG A 173 -20.72 5.75 7.20
C ARG A 173 -20.69 7.13 7.86
N GLU A 174 -20.76 7.14 9.19
CA GLU A 174 -20.70 8.36 9.99
C GLU A 174 -19.40 8.37 10.78
N PHE A 175 -18.83 9.56 10.96
CA PHE A 175 -17.55 9.77 11.60
C PHE A 175 -17.66 10.84 12.68
N ILE A 176 -16.92 10.66 13.77
CA ILE A 176 -16.69 11.68 14.79
C ILE A 176 -15.29 12.26 14.57
N VAL A 177 -15.22 13.55 14.29
CA VAL A 177 -13.95 14.21 13.93
C VAL A 177 -13.22 14.74 15.15
N ARG A 178 -11.90 14.85 15.07
CA ARG A 178 -11.02 15.34 16.14
C ARG A 178 -10.51 16.76 15.92
N GLY A 179 -11.13 17.51 15.00
CA GLY A 179 -10.81 18.92 14.72
C GLY A 179 -9.41 19.19 14.16
N LYS A 180 -8.69 18.16 13.70
CA LYS A 180 -7.34 18.28 13.13
C LYS A 180 -7.37 18.14 11.61
N ASN A 181 -6.84 19.15 10.91
CA ASN A 181 -6.71 19.10 9.46
C ASN A 181 -5.58 18.14 9.05
N TRP A 182 -5.94 17.05 8.37
CA TRP A 182 -5.00 16.02 7.90
C TRP A 182 -4.19 16.43 6.67
N MET A 183 -4.64 17.43 5.90
CA MET A 183 -3.91 17.94 4.75
C MET A 183 -2.83 18.94 5.17
N ASN A 184 -3.17 19.84 6.11
CA ASN A 184 -2.21 20.75 6.73
C ASN A 184 -2.59 21.02 8.19
N ARG A 185 -1.71 20.64 9.12
CA ARG A 185 -1.96 20.76 10.56
C ARG A 185 -2.05 22.21 11.07
N THR A 186 -1.55 23.19 10.31
CA THR A 186 -1.56 24.60 10.72
C THR A 186 -2.80 25.36 10.26
N ASP A 187 -3.47 24.86 9.23
CA ASP A 187 -4.53 25.59 8.54
C ASP A 187 -5.91 25.03 8.92
N PRO A 188 -6.97 25.85 8.91
CA PRO A 188 -8.32 25.36 9.09
C PRO A 188 -8.69 24.37 7.98
N MET A 189 -9.59 23.43 8.30
CA MET A 189 -10.21 22.60 7.26
C MET A 189 -11.10 23.48 6.39
N LEU A 190 -11.03 23.30 5.07
CA LEU A 190 -11.76 24.10 4.09
C LEU A 190 -12.84 23.28 3.42
N ASP A 191 -13.96 23.93 3.13
CA ASP A 191 -15.07 23.36 2.37
C ASP A 191 -14.62 23.11 0.93
N MET A 192 -14.92 21.91 0.41
CA MET A 192 -14.48 21.47 -0.92
C MET A 192 -15.03 22.33 -2.05
N ASN A 193 -16.20 22.96 -1.87
CA ASN A 193 -16.86 23.70 -2.93
C ASN A 193 -16.55 25.20 -2.86
N SER A 194 -16.61 25.77 -1.66
CA SER A 194 -16.47 27.21 -1.45
C SER A 194 -15.05 27.65 -1.08
N GLY A 195 -14.19 26.73 -0.65
CA GLY A 195 -12.83 27.02 -0.18
C GLY A 195 -12.78 27.81 1.13
N LYS A 196 -13.91 27.97 1.83
CA LYS A 196 -14.00 28.69 3.11
C LYS A 196 -13.76 27.73 4.28
N PRO A 197 -13.26 28.22 5.43
CA PRO A 197 -13.17 27.41 6.64
C PRO A 197 -14.52 26.81 7.03
N VAL A 198 -14.53 25.52 7.39
CA VAL A 198 -15.71 24.81 7.90
C VAL A 198 -15.75 24.78 9.42
N SER A 199 -16.92 24.48 9.98
CA SER A 199 -17.11 24.22 11.41
C SER A 199 -16.55 22.85 11.79
N PHE A 200 -15.22 22.76 11.96
CA PHE A 200 -14.52 21.50 12.20
C PHE A 200 -14.21 21.23 13.68
N GLU A 201 -15.24 21.15 14.50
CA GLU A 201 -15.09 21.01 15.95
C GLU A 201 -14.84 19.56 16.39
N VAL A 202 -14.04 19.39 17.44
CA VAL A 202 -13.79 18.09 18.08
C VAL A 202 -15.12 17.49 18.54
N GLY A 203 -15.37 16.25 18.18
CA GLY A 203 -16.60 15.54 18.53
C GLY A 203 -17.77 15.77 17.55
N SER A 204 -17.63 16.67 16.57
CA SER A 204 -18.69 16.87 15.57
C SER A 204 -18.85 15.64 14.67
N LYS A 205 -20.10 15.37 14.28
CA LYS A 205 -20.46 14.23 13.45
C LYS A 205 -20.50 14.65 11.97
N TRP A 206 -19.93 13.80 11.13
CA TRP A 206 -19.88 13.97 9.69
C TRP A 206 -20.27 12.68 8.97
N LYS A 207 -21.07 12.76 7.92
CA LYS A 207 -21.54 11.60 7.15
C LYS A 207 -20.85 11.52 5.81
N CYS A 208 -20.38 10.34 5.45
CA CYS A 208 -19.90 10.06 4.09
C CYS A 208 -21.08 10.07 3.12
N ILE A 209 -21.07 11.00 2.17
CA ILE A 209 -22.09 11.16 1.13
C ILE A 209 -21.60 10.71 -0.24
N ASP A 210 -20.28 10.56 -0.43
CA ASP A 210 -19.70 10.11 -1.69
C ASP A 210 -18.26 9.60 -1.48
N PHE A 211 -17.70 8.99 -2.52
CA PHE A 211 -16.31 8.60 -2.64
C PHE A 211 -15.74 9.15 -3.95
N THR A 212 -14.60 9.83 -3.89
CA THR A 212 -14.05 10.64 -4.98
C THR A 212 -12.53 10.55 -5.07
N ILE A 213 -11.97 11.19 -6.10
CA ILE A 213 -10.55 11.50 -6.23
C ILE A 213 -10.44 13.02 -6.09
N GLU A 214 -9.79 13.52 -5.04
CA GLU A 214 -9.64 14.97 -4.89
C GLU A 214 -8.63 15.53 -5.91
N GLU A 215 -8.91 16.68 -6.51
CA GLU A 215 -8.20 17.12 -7.72
C GLU A 215 -6.83 17.78 -7.46
N LYS A 216 -6.50 18.10 -6.20
CA LYS A 216 -5.26 18.80 -5.87
C LYS A 216 -4.07 17.82 -5.82
N TYR A 217 -4.24 16.70 -5.13
CA TYR A 217 -3.20 15.67 -4.99
C TYR A 217 -3.62 14.31 -5.58
N TYR A 218 -4.84 14.17 -6.10
CA TYR A 218 -5.38 12.95 -6.69
C TYR A 218 -5.45 11.77 -5.70
N ASN A 219 -5.71 12.08 -4.43
CA ASN A 219 -5.96 11.08 -3.40
C ASN A 219 -7.40 10.56 -3.45
N LEU A 220 -7.55 9.25 -3.26
CA LEU A 220 -8.86 8.65 -3.02
C LEU A 220 -9.39 9.13 -1.66
N SER A 221 -10.60 9.69 -1.68
CA SER A 221 -11.17 10.36 -0.51
C SER A 221 -12.66 10.09 -0.38
N LEU A 222 -13.13 9.97 0.86
CA LEU A 222 -14.52 10.06 1.22
C LEU A 222 -14.92 11.54 1.22
N VAL A 223 -16.10 11.87 0.69
CA VAL A 223 -16.70 13.19 0.82
C VAL A 223 -17.57 13.17 2.07
N LEU A 224 -17.12 13.86 3.11
CA LEU A 224 -17.86 13.98 4.35
C LEU A 224 -18.69 15.25 4.35
N GLU A 225 -19.94 15.17 4.79
CA GLU A 225 -20.86 16.30 4.94
C GLU A 225 -21.34 16.41 6.40
N ASN A 226 -21.41 17.63 6.93
CA ASN A 226 -22.01 17.90 8.25
C ASN A 226 -23.47 18.35 8.14
N ASP A 227 -24.10 18.62 9.29
CA ASP A 227 -25.49 19.09 9.37
C ASP A 227 -25.74 20.48 8.76
N LYS A 228 -24.68 21.25 8.53
CA LYS A 228 -24.72 22.55 7.84
C LYS A 228 -24.53 22.44 6.32
N GLY A 229 -24.29 21.23 5.80
CA GLY A 229 -24.02 20.98 4.38
C GLY A 229 -22.61 21.34 3.93
N GLU A 230 -21.69 21.63 4.86
CA GLU A 230 -20.27 21.83 4.57
C GLU A 230 -19.63 20.48 4.21
N LYS A 231 -18.71 20.46 3.24
CA LYS A 231 -18.12 19.23 2.68
C LYS A 231 -16.61 19.23 2.75
N ILE A 232 -16.01 18.12 3.17
CA ILE A 232 -14.56 17.96 3.29
C ILE A 232 -14.08 16.61 2.72
N PRO A 233 -12.85 16.52 2.20
CA PRO A 233 -12.32 15.27 1.67
C PRO A 233 -11.50 14.54 2.73
N LEU A 234 -12.00 13.42 3.24
CA LEU A 234 -11.23 12.52 4.13
C LEU A 234 -10.49 11.49 3.29
N SER A 235 -9.15 11.51 3.28
CA SER A 235 -8.35 10.48 2.59
C SER A 235 -8.78 9.08 3.04
N LEU A 236 -8.89 8.14 2.09
CA LEU A 236 -9.23 6.74 2.38
C LEU A 236 -8.27 6.12 3.41
N ASP A 237 -7.00 6.53 3.41
CA ASP A 237 -5.98 6.09 4.38
C ASP A 237 -6.29 6.51 5.84
N TYR A 238 -7.21 7.45 6.03
CA TYR A 238 -7.66 7.95 7.34
C TYR A 238 -9.12 7.61 7.63
N ALA A 239 -9.77 6.76 6.82
CA ALA A 239 -11.18 6.38 6.97
C ALA A 239 -11.46 5.36 8.11
N ASP A 240 -10.44 5.00 8.87
CA ASP A 240 -10.53 4.17 10.07
C ASP A 240 -10.27 5.00 11.34
N ASN A 241 -10.36 4.37 12.51
CA ASN A 241 -10.10 5.04 13.80
C ASN A 241 -8.65 5.52 13.87
N THR A 242 -8.46 6.84 13.78
CA THR A 242 -7.15 7.48 13.66
C THR A 242 -7.02 8.73 14.55
N ASN A 243 -5.91 9.45 14.38
CA ASN A 243 -5.70 10.76 14.99
C ASN A 243 -6.57 11.90 14.41
N PHE A 244 -7.40 11.60 13.41
CA PHE A 244 -8.26 12.57 12.73
C PHE A 244 -9.75 12.31 12.95
N VAL A 245 -10.17 11.06 12.88
CA VAL A 245 -11.58 10.66 12.98
C VAL A 245 -11.75 9.33 13.70
N PHE A 246 -12.96 9.06 14.16
CA PHE A 246 -13.44 7.74 14.59
C PHE A 246 -14.70 7.38 13.81
N ASP A 247 -14.89 6.10 13.48
CA ASP A 247 -16.19 5.61 13.04
C ASP A 247 -17.21 5.85 14.16
N SER A 248 -18.39 6.38 13.83
CA SER A 248 -19.38 6.80 14.83
C SER A 248 -19.90 5.62 15.66
N LYS A 249 -19.89 4.39 15.13
CA LYS A 249 -20.34 3.21 15.89
C LYS A 249 -19.31 2.85 16.97
N ASP A 250 -18.03 2.92 16.61
CA ASP A 250 -16.94 2.66 17.56
C ASP A 250 -16.84 3.78 18.60
N ALA A 251 -16.99 5.04 18.18
CA ALA A 251 -17.03 6.19 19.08
C ALA A 251 -18.11 6.05 20.16
N GLU A 252 -19.31 5.60 19.79
CA GLU A 252 -20.39 5.36 20.75
C GLU A 252 -20.03 4.23 21.74
N LYS A 253 -19.47 3.13 21.26
CA LYS A 253 -18.98 2.04 22.10
C LYS A 253 -17.90 2.50 23.08
N TYR A 254 -16.93 3.29 22.62
CA TYR A 254 -15.87 3.83 23.47
C TYR A 254 -16.44 4.78 24.52
N LYS A 255 -17.35 5.67 24.15
CA LYS A 255 -18.02 6.56 25.09
C LYS A 255 -18.77 5.79 26.19
N GLN A 256 -19.49 4.74 25.82
CA GLN A 256 -20.21 3.88 26.77
C GLN A 256 -19.26 3.13 27.71
N ASN A 257 -18.18 2.56 27.19
CA ASN A 257 -17.25 1.75 27.96
C ASN A 257 -16.32 2.57 28.87
N PHE A 258 -15.89 3.75 28.42
CA PHE A 258 -14.87 4.55 29.09
C PHE A 258 -15.46 5.67 29.96
N GLY A 259 -16.72 6.02 29.72
CA GLY A 259 -17.36 7.19 30.29
C GLY A 259 -17.01 8.47 29.53
N GLN A 260 -17.89 9.46 29.65
CA GLN A 260 -17.83 10.68 28.85
C GLN A 260 -16.53 11.48 29.05
N GLU A 261 -16.10 11.67 30.30
CA GLU A 261 -14.90 12.45 30.60
C GLU A 261 -13.64 11.87 29.95
N LYS A 262 -13.44 10.56 30.06
CA LYS A 262 -12.27 9.89 29.46
C LYS A 262 -12.34 9.93 27.94
N TRP A 263 -13.53 9.71 27.38
CA TRP A 263 -13.75 9.79 25.93
C TRP A 263 -13.44 11.17 25.36
N GLU A 264 -13.84 12.25 26.03
CA GLU A 264 -13.54 13.63 25.61
C GLU A 264 -12.03 13.88 25.59
N LYS A 265 -11.27 13.37 26.58
CA LYS A 265 -9.80 13.46 26.55
C LYS A 265 -9.17 12.67 25.41
N ILE A 266 -9.72 11.50 25.06
CA ILE A 266 -9.27 10.72 23.89
C ILE A 266 -9.49 11.52 22.60
N LEU A 267 -10.68 12.11 22.42
CA LEU A 267 -10.98 12.94 21.25
C LEU A 267 -10.00 14.12 21.11
N GLU A 268 -9.68 14.79 22.23
CA GLU A 268 -8.68 15.87 22.29
C GLU A 268 -7.24 15.38 22.01
N GLY A 269 -6.97 14.08 22.07
CA GLY A 269 -5.62 13.51 21.97
C GLY A 269 -4.79 13.74 23.22
N LYS A 270 -5.43 13.67 24.39
CA LYS A 270 -4.78 13.73 25.70
C LYS A 270 -4.82 12.36 26.37
N VAL A 271 -3.83 12.12 27.21
CA VAL A 271 -3.81 11.00 28.15
C VAL A 271 -3.87 11.55 29.56
N VAL A 272 -4.52 10.81 30.47
CA VAL A 272 -4.57 11.15 31.89
C VAL A 272 -4.29 9.91 32.72
N VAL A 273 -3.72 10.12 33.91
CA VAL A 273 -3.48 9.03 34.87
C VAL A 273 -4.79 8.29 35.13
N GLY A 274 -4.73 6.95 35.15
CA GLY A 274 -5.89 6.07 35.24
C GLY A 274 -6.47 5.63 33.89
N PHE A 275 -5.89 6.06 32.76
CA PHE A 275 -6.21 5.50 31.45
C PHE A 275 -5.70 4.07 31.30
N THR A 276 -6.47 3.23 30.62
CA THR A 276 -5.98 1.92 30.20
C THR A 276 -5.06 2.05 28.99
N GLU A 277 -4.28 1.02 28.70
CA GLU A 277 -3.47 0.94 27.47
C GLU A 277 -4.32 1.18 26.21
N GLU A 278 -5.53 0.63 26.14
CA GLU A 278 -6.47 0.84 25.02
C GLU A 278 -6.83 2.34 24.86
N MET A 279 -7.17 3.02 25.95
CA MET A 279 -7.48 4.45 25.92
C MET A 279 -6.29 5.28 25.43
N VAL A 280 -5.07 4.90 25.83
CA VAL A 280 -3.84 5.56 25.36
C VAL A 280 -3.61 5.31 23.87
N LEU A 281 -3.77 4.06 23.40
CA LEU A 281 -3.62 3.72 21.98
C LEU A 281 -4.65 4.46 21.11
N LEU A 282 -5.89 4.60 21.57
CA LEU A 282 -6.92 5.37 20.86
C LEU A 282 -6.61 6.87 20.85
N SER A 283 -6.03 7.39 21.94
CA SER A 283 -5.72 8.82 22.06
C SER A 283 -4.49 9.23 21.24
N TRP A 284 -3.39 8.50 21.39
CA TRP A 284 -2.05 8.87 20.87
C TRP A 284 -1.55 7.97 19.73
N GLY A 285 -2.16 6.81 19.50
CA GLY A 285 -1.68 5.82 18.55
C GLY A 285 -0.65 4.86 19.18
N LYS A 286 0.08 4.13 18.34
CA LYS A 286 1.09 3.18 18.80
C LYS A 286 2.36 3.92 19.24
N PRO A 287 3.00 3.52 20.35
CA PRO A 287 4.31 4.03 20.74
C PRO A 287 5.39 3.56 19.75
N GLU A 288 6.51 4.28 19.73
CA GLU A 288 7.69 3.88 18.97
C GLU A 288 8.34 2.62 19.55
N LYS A 289 8.30 2.50 20.88
CA LYS A 289 8.87 1.37 21.61
C LYS A 289 8.09 1.08 22.89
N VAL A 290 7.99 -0.20 23.24
CA VAL A 290 7.49 -0.66 24.54
C VAL A 290 8.60 -1.44 25.25
N ASN A 291 9.02 -0.96 26.42
CA ASN A 291 9.92 -1.67 27.33
C ASN A 291 9.07 -2.35 28.41
N ARG A 292 9.15 -3.67 28.51
CA ARG A 292 8.36 -4.46 29.48
C ARG A 292 9.21 -4.88 30.68
N ALA A 293 8.67 -4.73 31.89
CA ALA A 293 9.31 -5.18 33.12
C ALA A 293 8.30 -5.80 34.08
N SER A 294 8.77 -6.57 35.06
CA SER A 294 7.90 -7.27 36.03
C SER A 294 7.09 -6.32 36.93
N TYR A 295 7.53 -5.06 37.06
CA TYR A 295 6.90 -4.03 37.87
C TYR A 295 6.11 -3.00 37.06
N GLY A 296 6.09 -3.11 35.72
CA GLY A 296 5.38 -2.18 34.86
C GLY A 296 5.97 -2.06 33.46
N ASP A 297 5.20 -1.45 32.56
CA ASP A 297 5.58 -1.20 31.18
C ASP A 297 5.89 0.29 30.98
N GLN A 298 6.93 0.58 30.20
CA GLN A 298 7.24 1.93 29.75
C GLN A 298 7.00 2.03 28.24
N TRP A 299 6.13 2.94 27.83
CA TRP A 299 5.87 3.24 26.44
C TRP A 299 6.61 4.52 26.05
N VAL A 300 7.35 4.45 24.95
CA VAL A 300 8.19 5.54 24.44
C VAL A 300 7.51 6.16 23.23
N TYR A 301 7.24 7.45 23.32
CA TYR A 301 6.84 8.34 22.23
C TYR A 301 7.95 9.38 22.00
N ASP A 302 7.82 10.18 20.95
CA ASP A 302 8.76 11.27 20.66
C ASP A 302 8.77 12.29 21.81
N GLY A 303 9.85 12.27 22.60
CA GLY A 303 10.07 13.16 23.75
C GLY A 303 9.22 12.88 24.99
N GLN A 304 8.35 11.86 24.99
CA GLN A 304 7.46 11.53 26.12
C GLN A 304 7.44 10.05 26.46
N TYR A 305 7.39 9.75 27.74
CA TYR A 305 7.40 8.41 28.32
C TYR A 305 6.16 8.22 29.19
N LEU A 306 5.41 7.16 28.92
CA LEU A 306 4.25 6.77 29.73
C LEU A 306 4.60 5.52 30.53
N TYR A 307 4.24 5.51 31.81
CA TYR A 307 4.51 4.40 32.73
C TYR A 307 3.21 3.72 33.17
N PHE A 308 3.10 2.44 32.88
CA PHE A 308 1.91 1.63 33.15
C PHE A 308 2.20 0.59 34.23
N GLU A 309 1.21 0.37 35.09
CA GLU A 309 1.18 -0.75 36.02
C GLU A 309 -0.15 -1.50 35.83
N ASN A 310 -0.08 -2.82 35.60
CA ASN A 310 -1.25 -3.67 35.34
C ASN A 310 -2.18 -3.12 34.24
N GLY A 311 -1.59 -2.59 33.15
CA GLY A 311 -2.33 -2.04 32.01
C GLY A 311 -2.98 -0.67 32.25
N VAL A 312 -2.63 0.02 33.35
CA VAL A 312 -3.17 1.34 33.70
C VAL A 312 -2.04 2.38 33.82
N LEU A 313 -2.20 3.51 33.14
CA LEU A 313 -1.28 4.64 33.15
C LEU A 313 -1.19 5.24 34.56
N LYS A 314 0.02 5.25 35.14
CA LYS A 314 0.30 5.78 36.47
C LYS A 314 0.97 7.14 36.46
N SER A 315 1.85 7.37 35.49
CA SER A 315 2.58 8.63 35.36
C SER A 315 3.13 8.81 33.95
N PHE A 316 3.51 10.05 33.64
CA PHE A 316 4.20 10.46 32.43
C PHE A 316 5.00 11.72 32.69
N ASN A 317 6.00 12.00 31.84
CA ASN A 317 6.90 13.14 32.00
C ASN A 317 6.56 14.35 31.11
#